data_AF-A0A074Z3S8-F1
#
_entry.id   AF-A0A074Z3S8-F1
#
_cell.length_a   1.000
_cell.length_b   1.000
_cell.length_c   1.000
_cell.angle_alpha   90.00
_cell.angle_beta   90.00
_cell.angle_gamma   90.00
#
_symmetry.space_group_name_H-M   'P 1'
#
loop_
_entity.id
_entity.type
_entity.pdbx_description
1 polymer ?
#
loop_
_entity_poly.entity_id
_entity_poly.type
_entity_poly.pdbx_seq_one_letter_code
_entity_poly.pdbx_strand_id
1 'polypeptide(L)'
;MAMNVRPLNADTTFLIDLIPSFAPAHTSARFPGSYTILIDPWVTGSSSVWKESFQISHHTTPPCISSLRDISEPDLIIISQDKPDHCHKQTLCTLPADTRVRILATPVAAKLIKSWKYFTHATVESMQPYNSKIDDTVVRIPIPGYSSTSQGGEVTVSYMPQRMDPTRLHNAIGLTYRAPSSMTTSVNGSVVNLFMLPQTPQDSPMAGNFSDLTVSHNDYMTPPDSPMEVEGGSLFPPLEKTISVLYSPHGVAYPAVESYASSLLAKMSALPLTALFHSINIEENPWFMGGVVAAGYPGGAEIVRKLGARYWVSAHDEAKENQGWSVTWIKSTVYSAEEAQQKLDEEKKSIALHQDRKPGKADHRTQIVRLDVGEPLRIV
;
A
#
# COMPACT_ATOMS: atom_id res chain seq x y z
N MET A 1 -0.20 -12.14 -5.18
CA MET A 1 0.00 -11.59 -3.82
C MET A 1 -1.35 -11.15 -3.27
N ALA A 2 -1.46 -10.91 -1.97
CA ALA A 2 -2.67 -10.34 -1.38
C ALA A 2 -2.31 -9.25 -0.37
N MET A 3 -3.25 -8.36 -0.11
CA MET A 3 -3.19 -7.36 0.94
C MET A 3 -4.44 -7.47 1.81
N ASN A 4 -4.28 -7.70 3.11
CA ASN A 4 -5.38 -7.53 4.05
C ASN A 4 -5.27 -6.14 4.67
N VAL A 5 -6.39 -5.45 4.75
CA VAL A 5 -6.54 -4.15 5.40
C VAL A 5 -7.53 -4.31 6.54
N ARG A 6 -7.16 -3.85 7.73
CA ARG A 6 -8.04 -3.81 8.89
C ARG A 6 -7.96 -2.45 9.57
N PRO A 7 -9.03 -1.65 9.59
CA PRO A 7 -9.07 -0.42 10.38
C PRO A 7 -9.15 -0.78 11.87
N LEU A 8 -8.30 -0.15 12.70
CA LEU A 8 -8.31 -0.36 14.15
C LEU A 8 -9.14 0.69 14.88
N ASN A 9 -9.39 1.83 14.24
CA ASN A 9 -10.35 2.86 14.63
C ASN A 9 -11.18 3.28 13.40
N ALA A 10 -12.13 4.18 13.57
CA ALA A 10 -12.96 4.67 12.46
C ALA A 10 -12.29 5.79 11.62
N ASP A 11 -11.06 6.18 11.95
CA ASP A 11 -10.38 7.36 11.41
C ASP A 11 -9.25 6.99 10.43
N THR A 12 -8.03 6.82 10.93
CA THR A 12 -6.82 6.70 10.10
C THR A 12 -5.88 5.58 10.53
N THR A 13 -6.23 4.81 11.56
CA THR A 13 -5.40 3.70 12.01
C THR A 13 -5.69 2.45 11.22
N PHE A 14 -4.77 2.06 10.33
CA PHE A 14 -4.89 0.85 9.52
C PHE A 14 -3.76 -0.13 9.83
N LEU A 15 -4.12 -1.40 10.02
CA LEU A 15 -3.21 -2.53 9.99
C LEU A 15 -3.27 -3.17 8.60
N ILE A 16 -2.13 -3.22 7.92
CA ILE A 16 -2.00 -3.73 6.55
C ILE A 16 -1.06 -4.93 6.55
N ASP A 17 -1.58 -6.11 6.21
CA ASP A 17 -0.78 -7.31 6.02
C ASP A 17 -0.56 -7.56 4.52
N LEU A 18 0.70 -7.51 4.11
CA LEU A 18 1.15 -7.81 2.76
C LEU A 18 1.57 -9.27 2.71
N ILE A 19 0.94 -10.04 1.84
CA ILE A 19 1.01 -11.50 1.84
C ILE A 19 1.50 -11.98 0.47
N PRO A 20 2.56 -12.80 0.42
CA PRO A 20 3.07 -13.32 -0.84
C PRO A 20 2.06 -14.28 -1.48
N SER A 21 2.11 -14.44 -2.81
CA SER A 21 1.21 -15.32 -3.57
C SER A 21 1.26 -16.79 -3.12
N PHE A 22 2.43 -17.25 -2.68
CA PHE A 22 2.73 -18.62 -2.28
C PHE A 22 2.39 -18.90 -0.82
N ALA A 23 1.92 -17.89 -0.06
CA ALA A 23 1.35 -18.13 1.26
C ALA A 23 -0.03 -18.83 1.12
N PRO A 24 -0.29 -19.90 1.89
CA PRO A 24 -1.60 -20.54 1.90
C PRO A 24 -2.69 -19.53 2.31
N ALA A 25 -3.86 -19.63 1.66
CA ALA A 25 -5.00 -18.73 1.91
C ALA A 25 -5.45 -18.71 3.39
N HIS A 26 -5.28 -19.83 4.09
CA HIS A 26 -5.63 -20.01 5.50
C HIS A 26 -4.38 -20.41 6.28
N THR A 27 -3.63 -19.43 6.77
CA THR A 27 -2.52 -19.67 7.70
C THR A 27 -2.76 -18.84 8.95
N SER A 28 -2.77 -19.48 10.12
CA SER A 28 -2.89 -18.81 11.42
C SER A 28 -1.59 -18.14 11.87
N ALA A 29 -0.46 -18.61 11.35
CA ALA A 29 0.87 -18.07 11.63
C ALA A 29 1.35 -17.14 10.52
N ARG A 30 2.27 -16.23 10.88
CA ARG A 30 2.89 -15.31 9.95
C ARG A 30 3.80 -16.06 8.97
N PHE A 31 3.50 -15.96 7.70
CA PHE A 31 4.18 -16.72 6.64
C PHE A 31 5.48 -16.01 6.19
N PRO A 32 6.56 -16.74 5.85
CA PRO A 32 7.79 -16.14 5.34
C PRO A 32 7.53 -15.27 4.09
N GLY A 33 8.08 -14.06 4.10
CA GLY A 33 7.84 -13.08 3.04
C GLY A 33 6.63 -12.17 3.29
N SER A 34 5.78 -12.45 4.29
CA SER A 34 4.72 -11.54 4.71
C SER A 34 5.29 -10.33 5.48
N TYR A 35 4.68 -9.17 5.28
CA TYR A 35 5.11 -7.91 5.90
C TYR A 35 3.90 -7.13 6.42
N THR A 36 3.92 -6.74 7.69
CA THR A 36 2.82 -6.06 8.38
C THR A 36 3.19 -4.62 8.67
N ILE A 37 2.35 -3.69 8.21
CA ILE A 37 2.51 -2.24 8.37
C ILE A 37 1.34 -1.70 9.20
N LEU A 38 1.66 -0.94 10.25
CA LEU A 38 0.68 -0.18 11.02
C LEU A 38 0.82 1.31 10.68
N ILE A 39 -0.27 1.97 10.30
CA ILE A 39 -0.25 3.39 9.91
C ILE A 39 -1.02 4.21 10.97
N ASP A 40 -0.45 5.36 11.35
CA ASP A 40 -1.08 6.40 12.20
C ASP A 40 -1.87 5.86 13.40
N PRO A 41 -1.22 5.19 14.37
CA PRO A 41 -1.93 4.51 15.44
C PRO A 41 -2.51 5.45 16.50
N TRP A 42 -3.84 5.46 16.59
CA TRP A 42 -4.64 6.09 17.64
C TRP A 42 -5.77 5.13 18.06
N VAL A 43 -5.55 4.38 19.15
CA VAL A 43 -6.50 3.34 19.62
C VAL A 43 -6.89 3.47 21.09
N THR A 44 -6.40 4.51 21.75
CA THR A 44 -6.67 4.79 23.16
C THR A 44 -6.54 6.28 23.42
N GLY A 45 -7.18 6.77 24.48
CA GLY A 45 -7.16 8.18 24.87
C GLY A 45 -7.87 9.10 23.87
N SER A 46 -7.91 10.39 24.22
CA SER A 46 -8.43 11.45 23.35
C SER A 46 -7.28 12.15 22.61
N SER A 47 -7.58 12.72 21.45
CA SER A 47 -6.65 13.54 20.68
C SER A 47 -6.90 15.00 21.01
N SER A 48 -5.90 15.71 21.56
CA SER A 48 -6.02 17.14 21.89
C SER A 48 -4.93 17.98 21.21
N VAL A 49 -5.32 19.08 20.58
CA VAL A 49 -4.41 20.01 19.91
C VAL A 49 -4.12 21.19 20.86
N TRP A 50 -2.85 21.42 21.17
CA TRP A 50 -2.32 22.54 22.00
C TRP A 50 -2.72 22.54 23.48
N LYS A 51 -3.99 22.81 23.79
CA LYS A 51 -4.61 22.82 25.13
C LYS A 51 -6.04 22.31 24.94
N GLU A 52 -6.58 21.59 25.93
CA GLU A 52 -7.95 21.05 25.92
C GLU A 52 -9.03 22.08 25.52
N SER A 53 -8.81 23.37 25.76
CA SER A 53 -9.72 24.45 25.37
C SER A 53 -9.69 24.86 23.89
N PHE A 54 -8.72 24.39 23.10
CA PHE A 54 -8.56 24.76 21.68
C PHE A 54 -9.25 23.75 20.74
N GLN A 55 -8.91 22.46 20.87
CA GLN A 55 -9.62 21.36 20.24
C GLN A 55 -9.34 20.04 20.98
N ILE A 56 -10.39 19.32 21.37
CA ILE A 56 -10.33 17.90 21.76
C ILE A 56 -11.21 17.14 20.78
N SER A 57 -10.69 16.03 20.28
CA SER A 57 -11.40 15.07 19.44
C SER A 57 -11.47 13.73 20.17
N HIS A 58 -12.69 13.22 20.29
CA HIS A 58 -12.96 11.86 20.74
C HIS A 58 -13.46 11.02 19.55
N HIS A 59 -13.08 9.75 19.54
CA HIS A 59 -13.71 8.78 18.66
C HIS A 59 -15.21 8.69 18.98
N THR A 60 -16.05 8.73 17.95
CA THR A 60 -17.47 8.41 18.12
C THR A 60 -17.67 6.89 18.15
N THR A 61 -16.82 6.16 17.46
CA THR A 61 -16.81 4.69 17.46
C THR A 61 -15.55 4.18 18.17
N PRO A 62 -15.67 3.38 19.25
CA PRO A 62 -14.50 2.90 19.97
C PRO A 62 -13.59 2.05 19.07
N PRO A 63 -12.27 2.21 19.16
CA PRO A 63 -11.31 1.33 18.48
C PRO A 63 -11.53 -0.15 18.82
N CYS A 64 -11.23 -1.07 17.89
CA CYS A 64 -11.40 -2.51 18.13
C CYS A 64 -10.31 -3.13 19.03
N ILE A 65 -9.31 -2.35 19.43
CA ILE A 65 -8.25 -2.72 20.37
C ILE A 65 -8.02 -1.57 21.35
N SER A 66 -7.47 -1.85 22.52
CA SER A 66 -7.18 -0.81 23.54
C SER A 66 -5.69 -0.50 23.67
N SER A 67 -4.84 -1.38 23.13
CA SER A 67 -3.38 -1.30 23.22
C SER A 67 -2.73 -1.91 21.99
N LEU A 68 -1.57 -1.39 21.59
CA LEU A 68 -0.77 -2.02 20.52
C LEU A 68 -0.22 -3.39 20.92
N ARG A 69 -0.32 -3.77 22.21
CA ARG A 69 -0.02 -5.13 22.69
C ARG A 69 -1.10 -6.15 22.35
N ASP A 70 -2.29 -5.70 21.96
CA ASP A 70 -3.42 -6.57 21.63
C ASP A 70 -3.31 -7.18 20.22
N ILE A 71 -2.31 -6.73 19.44
CA ILE A 71 -1.99 -7.23 18.11
C ILE A 71 -0.57 -7.79 18.08
N SER A 72 -0.26 -8.61 17.08
CA SER A 72 1.12 -9.02 16.81
C SER A 72 1.98 -7.79 16.48
N GLU A 73 3.23 -7.78 16.95
CA GLU A 73 4.13 -6.65 16.70
C GLU A 73 4.31 -6.45 15.17
N PRO A 74 3.98 -5.26 14.63
CA PRO A 74 4.14 -4.97 13.21
C PRO A 74 5.62 -4.84 12.86
N ASP A 75 5.99 -5.08 11.59
CA ASP A 75 7.38 -4.86 11.14
C ASP A 75 7.73 -3.38 11.05
N LEU A 76 6.71 -2.58 10.74
CA LEU A 76 6.85 -1.17 10.48
C LEU A 76 5.64 -0.41 10.98
N ILE A 77 5.90 0.66 11.72
CA ILE A 77 4.92 1.69 12.05
C ILE A 77 5.22 2.92 11.18
N ILE A 78 4.21 3.46 10.52
CA ILE A 78 4.29 4.67 9.72
C ILE A 78 3.50 5.79 10.40
N ILE A 79 4.13 6.95 10.56
CA ILE A 79 3.51 8.17 11.10
C ILE A 79 3.54 9.26 10.03
N SER A 80 2.39 9.56 9.45
CA SER A 80 2.24 10.48 8.32
C SER A 80 2.30 11.95 8.72
N GLN A 81 1.95 12.31 9.96
CA GLN A 81 1.97 13.70 10.43
C GLN A 81 2.14 13.82 11.93
N ASP A 82 2.50 15.02 12.41
CA ASP A 82 2.73 15.32 13.84
C ASP A 82 1.46 15.63 14.62
N LYS A 83 0.28 15.53 13.99
CA LYS A 83 -1.00 15.80 14.63
C LYS A 83 -1.36 14.67 15.60
N PRO A 84 -1.99 14.99 16.75
CA PRO A 84 -2.24 14.03 17.82
C PRO A 84 -3.17 12.87 17.41
N ASP A 85 -4.05 13.06 16.42
CA ASP A 85 -4.90 12.02 15.85
C ASP A 85 -4.16 11.05 14.91
N HIS A 86 -2.87 11.29 14.65
CA HIS A 86 -2.00 10.42 13.84
C HIS A 86 -0.73 9.99 14.60
N CYS A 87 -0.03 10.94 15.23
CA CYS A 87 1.14 10.73 16.07
C CYS A 87 0.76 10.71 17.55
N HIS A 88 -0.01 9.70 17.95
CA HIS A 88 -0.58 9.65 19.30
C HIS A 88 0.40 9.05 20.32
N LYS A 89 0.90 9.88 21.25
CA LYS A 89 1.90 9.47 22.25
C LYS A 89 1.39 8.34 23.16
N GLN A 90 0.18 8.47 23.69
CA GLN A 90 -0.35 7.47 24.62
C GLN A 90 -0.51 6.10 23.95
N THR A 91 -0.94 6.08 22.69
CA THR A 91 -1.03 4.84 21.89
C THR A 91 0.35 4.22 21.67
N LEU A 92 1.32 4.99 21.17
CA LEU A 92 2.66 4.48 20.89
C LEU A 92 3.36 4.00 22.16
N CYS A 93 3.17 4.68 23.30
CA CYS A 93 3.71 4.29 24.59
C CYS A 93 2.96 3.11 25.25
N THR A 94 1.95 2.52 24.60
CA THR A 94 1.45 1.20 25.02
C THR A 94 2.44 0.09 24.66
N LEU A 95 3.25 0.26 23.61
CA LEU A 95 4.36 -0.65 23.30
C LEU A 95 5.41 -0.61 24.42
N PRO A 96 6.08 -1.74 24.73
CA PRO A 96 7.21 -1.75 25.67
C PRO A 96 8.31 -0.76 25.26
N ALA A 97 8.96 -0.12 26.23
CA ALA A 97 10.05 0.83 25.96
C ALA A 97 11.27 0.19 25.26
N ASP A 98 11.45 -1.13 25.40
CA ASP A 98 12.51 -1.94 24.81
C ASP A 98 12.09 -2.66 23.53
N THR A 99 10.91 -2.35 22.96
CA THR A 99 10.51 -2.83 21.63
C THR A 99 11.57 -2.50 20.58
N ARG A 100 11.70 -3.37 19.58
CA ARG A 100 12.63 -3.21 18.45
C ARG A 100 11.91 -2.79 17.17
N VAL A 101 10.63 -2.43 17.27
CA VAL A 101 9.83 -2.00 16.12
C VAL A 101 10.51 -0.86 15.37
N ARG A 102 10.37 -0.88 14.05
CA ARG A 102 10.83 0.21 13.18
C ARG A 102 9.70 1.23 13.03
N ILE A 103 10.00 2.51 13.25
CA ILE A 103 9.07 3.62 13.11
C ILE A 103 9.60 4.56 12.03
N LEU A 104 8.90 4.65 10.90
CA LEU A 104 9.13 5.66 9.86
C LEU A 104 8.13 6.79 10.01
N ALA A 105 8.63 8.00 10.18
CA ALA A 105 7.78 9.16 10.44
C ALA A 105 8.18 10.35 9.58
N THR A 106 7.26 11.28 9.33
CA THR A 106 7.62 12.57 8.73
C THR A 106 8.61 13.33 9.63
N PRO A 107 9.40 14.28 9.09
CA PRO A 107 10.49 14.89 9.85
C PRO A 107 10.09 15.50 11.18
N VAL A 108 8.89 16.05 11.28
CA VAL A 108 8.39 16.68 12.50
C VAL A 108 7.89 15.64 13.49
N ALA A 109 7.12 14.65 13.02
CA ALA A 109 6.66 13.54 13.84
C ALA A 109 7.83 12.71 14.40
N ALA A 110 8.86 12.42 13.58
CA ALA A 110 10.07 11.71 14.02
C ALA A 110 10.79 12.46 15.16
N LYS A 111 10.93 13.79 15.05
CA LYS A 111 11.51 14.63 16.11
C LYS A 111 10.66 14.61 17.38
N LEU A 112 9.33 14.68 17.23
CA LEU A 112 8.40 14.63 18.36
C LEU A 112 8.52 13.28 19.10
N ILE A 113 8.48 12.15 18.39
CA ILE A 113 8.61 10.81 18.99
C ILE A 113 9.94 10.66 19.73
N LYS A 114 11.05 11.09 19.11
CA LYS A 114 12.38 11.09 19.76
C LYS A 114 12.43 11.95 21.01
N SER A 115 11.73 13.08 21.03
CA SER A 115 11.68 13.98 22.19
C SER A 115 11.05 13.35 23.43
N TRP A 116 10.22 12.30 23.26
CA TRP A 116 9.59 11.61 24.37
C TRP A 116 10.57 10.81 25.22
N LYS A 117 11.76 10.47 24.68
CA LYS A 117 12.80 9.67 25.36
C LYS A 117 12.26 8.38 25.98
N TYR A 118 11.24 7.79 25.36
CA TYR A 118 10.55 6.60 25.85
C TYR A 118 11.16 5.33 25.26
N PHE A 119 11.33 5.28 23.93
CA PHE A 119 11.86 4.12 23.24
C PHE A 119 13.38 4.02 23.38
N THR A 120 13.86 2.86 23.83
CA THR A 120 15.27 2.57 24.06
C THR A 120 15.91 1.80 22.91
N HIS A 121 15.15 0.91 22.27
CA HIS A 121 15.65 0.03 21.20
C HIS A 121 14.87 0.17 19.88
N ALA A 122 13.78 0.95 19.85
CA ALA A 122 13.02 1.18 18.63
C ALA A 122 13.85 2.03 17.66
N THR A 123 13.81 1.69 16.38
CA THR A 123 14.47 2.49 15.34
C THR A 123 13.51 3.54 14.84
N VAL A 124 13.73 4.82 15.21
CA VAL A 124 12.89 5.95 14.76
C VAL A 124 13.61 6.74 13.67
N GLU A 125 13.10 6.66 12.44
CA GLU A 125 13.69 7.24 11.25
C GLU A 125 12.77 8.30 10.63
N SER A 126 13.40 9.33 10.05
CA SER A 126 12.69 10.40 9.35
C SER A 126 12.65 10.09 7.87
N MET A 127 11.45 10.09 7.29
CA MET A 127 11.28 10.06 5.84
C MET A 127 11.75 11.38 5.21
N GLN A 128 12.38 11.30 4.05
CA GLN A 128 12.77 12.47 3.26
C GLN A 128 11.68 12.75 2.20
N PRO A 129 11.44 14.02 1.83
CA PRO A 129 10.57 14.33 0.70
C PRO A 129 11.06 13.64 -0.58
N TYR A 130 10.16 12.95 -1.26
CA TYR A 130 10.46 12.18 -2.45
C TYR A 130 11.04 13.06 -3.57
N ASN A 131 12.10 12.58 -4.19
CA ASN A 131 12.71 13.18 -5.36
C ASN A 131 13.17 12.07 -6.31
N SER A 132 12.60 12.04 -7.52
CA SER A 132 12.89 11.00 -8.52
C SER A 132 14.36 10.92 -8.95
N LYS A 133 15.17 11.95 -8.66
CA LYS A 133 16.61 12.00 -8.99
C LYS A 133 17.52 11.49 -7.85
N ILE A 134 16.98 11.29 -6.65
CA ILE A 134 17.75 10.95 -5.44
C ILE A 134 17.17 9.66 -4.85
N ASP A 135 17.84 8.53 -5.03
CA ASP A 135 17.33 7.22 -4.59
C ASP A 135 17.17 7.15 -3.06
N ASP A 136 18.02 7.85 -2.29
CA ASP A 136 17.95 7.94 -0.82
C ASP A 136 16.64 8.58 -0.30
N THR A 137 15.83 9.20 -1.16
CA THR A 137 14.51 9.71 -0.79
C THR A 137 13.43 8.62 -0.73
N VAL A 138 13.76 7.41 -1.19
CA VAL A 138 12.93 6.21 -1.10
C VAL A 138 13.51 5.29 -0.03
N VAL A 139 12.75 5.03 1.03
CA VAL A 139 13.17 4.04 2.03
C VAL A 139 12.90 2.65 1.48
N ARG A 140 13.95 1.86 1.27
CA ARG A 140 13.87 0.47 0.79
C ARG A 140 14.16 -0.50 1.94
N ILE A 141 13.22 -1.40 2.19
CA ILE A 141 13.30 -2.40 3.25
C ILE A 141 13.34 -3.78 2.58
N PRO A 142 14.49 -4.49 2.61
CA PRO A 142 14.59 -5.81 2.02
C PRO A 142 13.76 -6.82 2.81
N ILE A 143 13.03 -7.69 2.11
CA ILE A 143 12.39 -8.87 2.70
C ILE A 143 13.28 -10.07 2.39
N PRO A 144 13.75 -10.82 3.40
CA PRO A 144 14.58 -11.99 3.18
C PRO A 144 13.93 -13.01 2.24
N GLY A 145 14.75 -13.61 1.38
CA GLY A 145 14.37 -14.80 0.63
C GLY A 145 14.11 -15.99 1.57
N TYR A 146 13.27 -16.92 1.16
CA TYR A 146 12.97 -18.13 1.94
C TYR A 146 14.01 -19.25 1.73
N SER A 147 14.95 -19.08 0.81
CA SER A 147 16.12 -19.93 0.61
C SER A 147 17.33 -19.12 0.13
N SER A 148 18.53 -19.72 0.18
CA SER A 148 19.77 -19.15 -0.35
C SER A 148 19.74 -18.90 -1.87
N THR A 149 18.82 -19.54 -2.60
CA THR A 149 18.66 -19.42 -4.05
C THR A 149 17.49 -18.53 -4.46
N SER A 150 16.66 -18.10 -3.50
CA SER A 150 15.51 -17.24 -3.75
C SER A 150 15.90 -15.77 -3.80
N GLN A 151 15.26 -15.00 -4.69
CA GLN A 151 15.42 -13.55 -4.69
C GLN A 151 14.59 -12.94 -3.56
N GLY A 152 15.22 -12.06 -2.77
CA GLY A 152 14.55 -11.30 -1.72
C GLY A 152 13.44 -10.39 -2.25
N GLY A 153 12.41 -10.21 -1.42
CA GLY A 153 11.37 -9.22 -1.65
C GLY A 153 11.82 -7.81 -1.25
N GLU A 154 10.93 -6.84 -1.42
CA GLU A 154 11.19 -5.45 -1.03
C GLU A 154 9.89 -4.75 -0.64
N VAL A 155 9.94 -3.94 0.41
CA VAL A 155 8.96 -2.89 0.70
C VAL A 155 9.61 -1.54 0.46
N THR A 156 8.94 -0.64 -0.25
CA THR A 156 9.39 0.75 -0.37
C THR A 156 8.42 1.70 0.31
N VAL A 157 8.94 2.73 0.97
CA VAL A 157 8.15 3.82 1.55
C VAL A 157 8.65 5.15 0.99
N SER A 158 7.73 6.00 0.52
CA SER A 158 8.04 7.33 -0.02
C SER A 158 7.13 8.38 0.58
N TYR A 159 7.66 9.56 0.91
CA TYR A 159 6.92 10.67 1.48
C TYR A 159 6.76 11.82 0.48
N MET A 160 5.53 12.20 0.17
CA MET A 160 5.20 13.25 -0.81
C MET A 160 4.43 14.38 -0.12
N PRO A 161 5.11 15.41 0.41
CA PRO A 161 4.44 16.57 0.97
C PRO A 161 3.76 17.42 -0.11
N GLN A 162 2.59 17.99 0.20
CA GLN A 162 1.98 19.01 -0.65
C GLN A 162 2.80 20.31 -0.60
N ARG A 163 2.96 20.93 -1.76
CA ARG A 163 3.52 22.29 -1.84
C ARG A 163 2.49 23.31 -1.36
N MET A 164 2.97 24.38 -0.74
CA MET A 164 2.13 25.48 -0.25
C MET A 164 1.06 25.04 0.76
N ASP A 165 1.43 24.14 1.67
CA ASP A 165 0.59 23.70 2.77
C ASP A 165 1.11 24.22 4.12
N PRO A 166 0.60 25.38 4.60
CA PRO A 166 1.04 25.95 5.87
C PRO A 166 0.54 25.17 7.09
N THR A 167 -0.57 24.43 6.97
CA THR A 167 -1.14 23.64 8.09
C THR A 167 -0.41 22.31 8.28
N ARG A 168 0.28 21.85 7.22
CA ARG A 168 1.06 20.60 7.12
C ARG A 168 0.20 19.36 7.34
N LEU A 169 -1.04 19.42 6.84
CA LEU A 169 -2.00 18.31 6.84
C LEU A 169 -1.90 17.48 5.55
N HIS A 170 -1.65 18.15 4.42
CA HIS A 170 -1.70 17.54 3.10
C HIS A 170 -0.37 16.89 2.75
N ASN A 171 -0.36 15.57 2.80
CA ASN A 171 0.74 14.75 2.35
C ASN A 171 0.25 13.37 1.91
N ALA A 172 1.08 12.69 1.13
CA ALA A 172 0.86 11.30 0.79
C ALA A 172 2.07 10.43 1.17
N ILE A 173 1.79 9.21 1.59
CA ILE A 173 2.75 8.13 1.77
C ILE A 173 2.53 7.08 0.69
N GLY A 174 3.55 6.82 -0.10
CA GLY A 174 3.57 5.78 -1.12
C GLY A 174 4.19 4.51 -0.56
N LEU A 175 3.48 3.39 -0.67
CA LEU A 175 3.98 2.08 -0.29
C LEU A 175 4.01 1.19 -1.52
N THR A 176 5.07 0.39 -1.65
CA THR A 176 5.06 -0.74 -2.57
C THR A 176 5.53 -2.00 -1.88
N TYR A 177 5.04 -3.14 -2.35
CA TYR A 177 5.46 -4.46 -1.88
C TYR A 177 5.67 -5.40 -3.05
N ARG A 178 6.85 -6.00 -3.08
CA ARG A 178 7.20 -7.12 -3.94
C ARG A 178 7.56 -8.30 -3.04
N ALA A 179 6.83 -9.39 -3.18
CA ALA A 179 7.14 -10.63 -2.47
C ALA A 179 8.54 -11.16 -2.84
N PRO A 180 9.19 -11.93 -1.95
CA PRO A 180 10.30 -12.80 -2.34
C PRO A 180 9.86 -13.73 -3.47
N SER A 181 10.75 -14.12 -4.37
CA SER A 181 10.38 -14.96 -5.52
C SER A 181 11.28 -16.16 -5.68
N SER A 182 10.72 -17.23 -6.27
CA SER A 182 11.42 -18.46 -6.67
C SER A 182 12.32 -18.29 -7.89
N MET A 183 12.55 -17.05 -8.31
CA MET A 183 13.50 -16.71 -9.37
C MET A 183 14.90 -17.08 -8.86
N THR A 184 15.44 -18.19 -9.32
CA THR A 184 16.82 -18.59 -9.01
C THR A 184 17.77 -17.85 -9.94
N THR A 185 18.82 -17.27 -9.38
CA THR A 185 19.94 -16.74 -10.16
C THR A 185 20.90 -17.90 -10.41
N SER A 186 21.09 -18.29 -11.66
CA SER A 186 22.11 -19.26 -12.03
C SER A 186 23.51 -18.70 -11.73
N VAL A 187 24.52 -19.57 -11.71
CA VAL A 187 25.95 -19.18 -11.56
C VAL A 187 26.38 -18.17 -12.64
N ASN A 188 25.68 -18.14 -13.78
CA ASN A 188 25.92 -17.21 -14.89
C ASN A 188 25.03 -15.95 -14.84
N GLY A 189 24.31 -15.71 -13.75
CA GLY A 189 23.44 -14.54 -13.57
C GLY A 189 22.11 -14.58 -14.33
N SER A 190 21.78 -15.69 -15.01
CA SER A 190 20.48 -15.86 -15.65
C SER A 190 19.39 -16.17 -14.62
N VAL A 191 18.22 -15.56 -14.79
CA VAL A 191 17.09 -15.68 -13.86
C VAL A 191 16.15 -16.77 -14.36
N VAL A 192 15.97 -17.86 -13.60
CA VAL A 192 15.07 -18.97 -13.96
C VAL A 192 13.91 -19.04 -12.97
N ASN A 193 12.68 -19.07 -13.50
CA ASN A 193 11.49 -19.25 -12.67
C ASN A 193 11.36 -20.72 -12.31
N LEU A 194 11.39 -21.06 -11.02
CA LEU A 194 11.24 -22.45 -10.58
C LEU A 194 9.89 -23.07 -11.01
N PHE A 195 8.83 -22.27 -11.17
CA PHE A 195 7.54 -22.72 -11.70
C PHE A 195 7.58 -23.07 -13.20
N MET A 196 8.69 -22.77 -13.89
CA MET A 196 8.89 -23.06 -15.32
C MET A 196 9.87 -24.20 -15.56
N LEU A 197 10.38 -24.86 -14.50
CA LEU A 197 11.12 -26.09 -14.67
C LEU A 197 10.14 -27.21 -15.06
N PRO A 198 10.44 -28.00 -16.10
CA PRO A 198 9.62 -29.15 -16.43
C PRO A 198 9.55 -30.08 -15.22
N GLN A 199 8.33 -30.54 -14.88
CA GLN A 199 8.15 -31.55 -13.85
C GLN A 199 9.02 -32.74 -14.23
N THR A 200 9.97 -33.10 -13.36
CA THR A 200 10.78 -34.31 -13.55
C THR A 200 9.82 -35.49 -13.72
N PRO A 201 9.94 -36.31 -14.78
CA PRO A 201 9.11 -37.50 -14.91
C PRO A 201 9.29 -38.37 -13.68
N GLN A 202 8.24 -38.51 -12.87
CA GLN A 202 8.13 -39.63 -11.95
C GLN A 202 7.84 -40.84 -12.82
N ASP A 203 8.89 -41.52 -13.26
CA ASP A 203 8.89 -42.96 -13.52
C ASP A 203 10.31 -43.37 -13.92
N SER A 204 10.93 -44.20 -13.08
CA SER A 204 12.06 -45.03 -13.50
C SER A 204 11.76 -46.44 -13.04
N PRO A 205 11.30 -47.34 -13.93
CA PRO A 205 11.46 -48.75 -13.70
C PRO A 205 12.90 -49.15 -14.01
N MET A 206 13.33 -50.15 -13.28
CA MET A 206 14.65 -50.75 -13.23
C MET A 206 15.05 -51.45 -14.55
N ALA A 207 16.37 -51.57 -14.74
CA ALA A 207 17.10 -52.59 -15.51
C ALA A 207 17.25 -52.44 -17.03
N GLY A 208 18.51 -52.47 -17.49
CA GLY A 208 18.90 -52.67 -18.88
C GLY A 208 20.40 -52.51 -19.08
N ASN A 209 21.13 -53.62 -18.97
CA ASN A 209 22.58 -53.72 -19.11
C ASN A 209 23.00 -53.77 -20.61
N PHE A 210 24.28 -53.49 -20.89
CA PHE A 210 25.06 -53.68 -22.14
C PHE A 210 25.13 -52.54 -23.20
N SER A 211 26.30 -51.90 -23.18
CA SER A 211 27.34 -51.83 -24.23
C SER A 211 27.00 -51.48 -25.68
N ASP A 212 27.73 -50.45 -26.14
CA ASP A 212 28.36 -50.24 -27.45
C ASP A 212 27.59 -50.59 -28.72
N LEU A 213 27.38 -49.59 -29.59
CA LEU A 213 27.63 -49.69 -31.03
C LEU A 213 27.67 -48.28 -31.65
N THR A 214 28.82 -47.97 -32.25
CA THR A 214 29.02 -46.87 -33.18
C THR A 214 28.50 -47.25 -34.55
N VAL A 215 27.68 -46.42 -35.21
CA VAL A 215 27.60 -46.34 -36.69
C VAL A 215 27.23 -44.92 -37.12
N SER A 216 27.98 -44.46 -38.12
CA SER A 216 27.94 -43.20 -38.83
C SER A 216 26.97 -43.16 -40.03
N HIS A 217 26.65 -41.92 -40.42
CA HIS A 217 26.30 -41.41 -41.76
C HIS A 217 24.82 -41.31 -42.22
N ASN A 218 24.50 -40.06 -42.58
CA ASN A 218 23.55 -39.50 -43.56
C ASN A 218 22.26 -40.26 -43.90
N ASP A 219 21.12 -39.57 -43.72
CA ASP A 219 20.18 -39.38 -44.83
C ASP A 219 19.29 -38.14 -44.62
N TYR A 220 19.09 -37.42 -45.72
CA TYR A 220 18.19 -36.27 -45.85
C TYR A 220 16.74 -36.74 -45.92
N MET A 221 15.84 -36.16 -45.11
CA MET A 221 14.41 -36.08 -45.44
C MET A 221 13.83 -34.74 -44.98
N THR A 222 13.17 -34.09 -45.93
CA THR A 222 12.45 -32.81 -45.91
C THR A 222 11.20 -32.80 -45.01
N PRO A 223 10.64 -31.61 -44.68
CA PRO A 223 9.73 -31.41 -43.55
C PRO A 223 8.27 -31.71 -43.92
N PRO A 224 7.39 -32.02 -42.96
CA PRO A 224 5.96 -31.84 -43.17
C PRO A 224 5.57 -30.39 -42.85
N ASP A 225 5.12 -29.70 -43.90
CA ASP A 225 4.32 -28.49 -43.85
C ASP A 225 3.05 -28.69 -43.02
N SER A 226 2.83 -27.84 -42.03
CA SER A 226 1.54 -27.19 -41.74
C SER A 226 1.70 -26.18 -40.60
N PRO A 227 1.23 -24.93 -40.76
CA PRO A 227 1.28 -23.95 -39.68
C PRO A 227 0.13 -24.25 -38.72
N MET A 228 0.43 -24.81 -37.55
CA MET A 228 -0.48 -24.63 -36.42
C MET A 228 -0.41 -23.17 -36.02
N GLU A 229 -1.50 -22.45 -36.26
CA GLU A 229 -1.79 -21.16 -35.66
C GLU A 229 -1.74 -21.34 -34.14
N VAL A 230 -0.60 -21.00 -33.54
CA VAL A 230 -0.47 -20.88 -32.10
C VAL A 230 -1.22 -19.61 -31.72
N GLU A 231 -2.46 -19.77 -31.24
CA GLU A 231 -3.17 -18.73 -30.52
C GLU A 231 -2.19 -18.09 -29.52
N GLY A 232 -1.95 -16.79 -29.69
CA GLY A 232 -1.02 -16.00 -28.90
C GLY A 232 -1.48 -15.78 -27.46
N GLY A 233 -1.66 -16.86 -26.71
CA GLY A 233 -1.67 -16.85 -25.26
C GLY A 233 -0.24 -16.73 -24.77
N SER A 234 0.07 -15.65 -24.05
CA SER A 234 1.35 -15.48 -23.36
C SER A 234 1.71 -16.76 -22.58
N LEU A 235 2.74 -17.47 -23.06
CA LEU A 235 3.32 -18.67 -22.42
C LEU A 235 3.99 -18.40 -21.07
N PHE A 236 3.94 -17.15 -20.59
CA PHE A 236 4.48 -16.73 -19.31
C PHE A 236 3.36 -16.60 -18.27
N PRO A 237 3.43 -17.27 -17.11
CA PRO A 237 2.58 -16.89 -15.99
C PRO A 237 2.81 -15.40 -15.71
N PRO A 238 1.73 -14.62 -15.44
CA PRO A 238 1.86 -13.19 -15.25
C PRO A 238 2.88 -12.92 -14.14
N LEU A 239 3.89 -12.11 -14.46
CA LEU A 239 4.86 -11.60 -13.49
C LEU A 239 4.08 -11.07 -12.28
N GLU A 240 4.42 -11.51 -11.07
CA GLU A 240 3.70 -11.09 -9.87
C GLU A 240 3.69 -9.57 -9.76
N LYS A 241 2.50 -8.98 -9.86
CA LYS A 241 2.34 -7.53 -9.94
C LYS A 241 2.57 -6.89 -8.57
N THR A 242 3.56 -6.01 -8.48
CA THR A 242 3.87 -5.19 -7.29
C THR A 242 2.60 -4.58 -6.69
N ILE A 243 2.36 -4.84 -5.40
CA ILE A 243 1.29 -4.16 -4.65
C ILE A 243 1.71 -2.71 -4.47
N SER A 244 0.79 -1.78 -4.68
CA SER A 244 1.03 -0.34 -4.53
C SER A 244 -0.11 0.35 -3.81
N VAL A 245 0.24 1.06 -2.75
CA VAL A 245 -0.70 1.80 -1.91
C VAL A 245 -0.30 3.26 -1.92
N LEU A 246 -1.29 4.14 -2.04
CA LEU A 246 -1.11 5.57 -1.79
C LEU A 246 -1.99 5.94 -0.60
N TYR A 247 -1.38 6.36 0.50
CA TYR A 247 -2.07 6.78 1.72
C TYR A 247 -2.00 8.30 1.86
N SER A 248 -3.16 8.96 1.81
CA SER A 248 -3.30 10.41 1.78
C SER A 248 -4.59 10.82 2.49
N PRO A 249 -4.68 10.69 3.83
CA PRO A 249 -5.94 10.83 4.59
C PRO A 249 -6.59 12.21 4.40
N HIS A 250 -5.81 13.29 4.44
CA HIS A 250 -6.27 14.68 4.20
C HIS A 250 -6.32 15.08 2.71
N GLY A 251 -5.88 14.18 1.84
CA GLY A 251 -5.77 14.41 0.41
C GLY A 251 -4.57 15.27 -0.02
N VAL A 252 -4.19 15.10 -1.29
CA VAL A 252 -3.17 15.92 -1.97
C VAL A 252 -3.59 16.20 -3.42
N ALA A 253 -3.12 17.31 -3.97
CA ALA A 253 -3.25 17.58 -5.39
C ALA A 253 -2.35 16.62 -6.20
N TYR A 254 -2.81 16.18 -7.38
CA TYR A 254 -2.06 15.24 -8.22
C TYR A 254 -0.58 15.63 -8.49
N PRO A 255 -0.21 16.91 -8.70
CA PRO A 255 1.19 17.29 -8.89
C PRO A 255 2.13 16.88 -7.74
N ALA A 256 1.61 16.68 -6.51
CA ALA A 256 2.42 16.20 -5.39
C ALA A 256 2.88 14.74 -5.58
N VAL A 257 2.09 13.93 -6.28
CA VAL A 257 2.35 12.48 -6.48
C VAL A 257 2.73 12.12 -7.91
N GLU A 258 2.68 13.07 -8.84
CA GLU A 258 2.97 12.87 -10.27
C GLU A 258 4.38 12.31 -10.51
N SER A 259 5.40 12.88 -9.86
CA SER A 259 6.79 12.42 -10.03
C SER A 259 7.03 11.03 -9.44
N TYR A 260 6.30 10.67 -8.38
CA TYR A 260 6.34 9.34 -7.77
C TYR A 260 5.70 8.30 -8.70
N ALA A 261 4.54 8.63 -9.28
CA ALA A 261 3.83 7.77 -10.20
C ALA A 261 4.60 7.55 -11.51
N SER A 262 5.04 8.64 -12.15
CA SER A 262 5.73 8.59 -13.44
C SER A 262 7.15 8.03 -13.39
N SER A 263 7.77 7.95 -12.21
CA SER A 263 9.12 7.39 -12.05
C SER A 263 9.13 6.09 -11.24
N LEU A 264 8.89 6.11 -9.92
CA LEU A 264 9.04 4.91 -9.10
C LEU A 264 7.98 3.86 -9.42
N LEU A 265 6.69 4.23 -9.41
CA LEU A 265 5.63 3.26 -9.69
C LEU A 265 5.70 2.70 -11.11
N ALA A 266 6.01 3.56 -12.10
CA ALA A 266 6.23 3.13 -13.48
C ALA A 266 7.40 2.13 -13.59
N LYS A 267 8.56 2.44 -12.99
CA LYS A 267 9.74 1.56 -12.96
C LYS A 267 9.44 0.21 -12.30
N MET A 268 8.58 0.20 -11.29
CA MET A 268 8.19 -1.02 -10.56
C MET A 268 6.98 -1.74 -11.17
N SER A 269 6.46 -1.27 -12.31
CA SER A 269 5.21 -1.78 -12.93
C SER A 269 4.06 -1.88 -11.92
N ALA A 270 3.98 -0.89 -11.05
CA ALA A 270 3.12 -0.86 -9.87
C ALA A 270 1.84 -0.02 -10.10
N LEU A 271 1.48 0.24 -11.36
CA LEU A 271 0.23 0.86 -11.77
C LEU A 271 -0.64 -0.14 -12.57
N PRO A 272 -1.98 -0.03 -12.60
CA PRO A 272 -2.85 0.74 -11.71
C PRO A 272 -2.56 0.52 -10.21
N LEU A 273 -2.86 1.52 -9.38
CA LEU A 273 -2.71 1.44 -7.92
C LEU A 273 -3.54 0.27 -7.36
N THR A 274 -2.98 -0.45 -6.39
CA THR A 274 -3.73 -1.51 -5.70
C THR A 274 -4.78 -0.90 -4.77
N ALA A 275 -4.40 0.09 -3.96
CA ALA A 275 -5.32 0.84 -3.13
C ALA A 275 -4.93 2.30 -2.97
N LEU A 276 -5.94 3.16 -2.88
CA LEU A 276 -5.86 4.55 -2.45
C LEU A 276 -6.56 4.65 -1.09
N PHE A 277 -5.89 5.20 -0.08
CA PHE A 277 -6.51 5.56 1.19
C PHE A 277 -6.62 7.08 1.21
N HIS A 278 -7.85 7.60 1.17
CA HIS A 278 -8.11 9.02 1.01
C HIS A 278 -9.50 9.35 1.54
N SER A 279 -9.68 10.51 2.16
CA SER A 279 -11.01 10.95 2.61
C SER A 279 -12.00 11.02 1.45
N ILE A 280 -13.24 10.67 1.71
CA ILE A 280 -14.35 10.88 0.77
C ILE A 280 -15.03 12.20 1.13
N ASN A 281 -15.12 12.50 2.44
CA ASN A 281 -15.69 13.74 2.94
C ASN A 281 -14.74 14.91 2.67
N ILE A 282 -15.35 16.06 2.40
CA ILE A 282 -14.64 17.33 2.26
C ILE A 282 -14.79 18.06 3.59
N GLU A 283 -13.68 18.46 4.18
CA GLU A 283 -13.65 19.25 5.41
C GLU A 283 -12.92 20.56 5.13
N GLU A 284 -13.55 21.69 5.44
CA GLU A 284 -13.00 23.01 5.17
C GLU A 284 -13.15 23.95 6.36
N ASN A 285 -12.08 24.66 6.69
CA ASN A 285 -12.08 25.82 7.56
C ASN A 285 -12.13 27.12 6.74
N PRO A 286 -12.49 28.26 7.36
CA PRO A 286 -12.27 29.56 6.75
C PRO A 286 -10.80 29.70 6.27
N TRP A 287 -10.59 30.38 5.14
CA TRP A 287 -9.27 30.46 4.50
C TRP A 287 -8.16 31.00 5.42
N PHE A 288 -8.50 31.95 6.31
CA PHE A 288 -7.56 32.52 7.29
C PHE A 288 -7.21 31.56 8.44
N MET A 289 -7.93 30.45 8.57
CA MET A 289 -7.69 29.36 9.54
C MET A 289 -7.06 28.12 8.89
N GLY A 290 -6.63 28.21 7.62
CA GLY A 290 -5.95 27.13 6.91
C GLY A 290 -6.71 26.56 5.71
N GLY A 291 -7.98 26.94 5.51
CA GLY A 291 -8.74 26.51 4.34
C GLY A 291 -9.11 25.03 4.38
N VAL A 292 -8.90 24.33 3.27
CA VAL A 292 -9.21 22.90 3.13
C VAL A 292 -8.42 22.09 4.18
N VAL A 293 -9.13 21.22 4.89
CA VAL A 293 -8.59 20.27 5.86
C VAL A 293 -8.52 18.90 5.21
N ALA A 294 -9.59 18.46 4.55
CA ALA A 294 -9.66 17.21 3.82
C ALA A 294 -10.19 17.46 2.40
N ALA A 295 -9.42 17.06 1.38
CA ALA A 295 -9.77 17.33 -0.02
C ALA A 295 -10.98 16.52 -0.52
N GLY A 296 -11.31 15.41 0.14
CA GLY A 296 -12.49 14.60 -0.12
C GLY A 296 -12.57 14.04 -1.53
N TYR A 297 -13.81 13.75 -1.95
CA TYR A 297 -14.12 13.12 -3.23
C TYR A 297 -13.41 13.80 -4.43
N PRO A 298 -13.43 15.14 -4.61
CA PRO A 298 -12.82 15.77 -5.79
C PRO A 298 -11.32 15.46 -5.95
N GLY A 299 -10.57 15.51 -4.84
CA GLY A 299 -9.13 15.19 -4.83
C GLY A 299 -8.87 13.71 -5.10
N GLY A 300 -9.59 12.83 -4.41
CA GLY A 300 -9.44 11.38 -4.60
C GLY A 300 -9.83 10.93 -6.01
N ALA A 301 -10.92 11.46 -6.56
CA ALA A 301 -11.38 11.15 -7.93
C ALA A 301 -10.36 11.59 -8.99
N GLU A 302 -9.66 12.72 -8.81
CA GLU A 302 -8.57 13.09 -9.71
C GLU A 302 -7.43 12.06 -9.68
N ILE A 303 -6.98 11.66 -8.49
CA ILE A 303 -5.92 10.66 -8.33
C ILE A 303 -6.35 9.33 -8.96
N VAL A 304 -7.58 8.87 -8.68
CA VAL A 304 -8.13 7.64 -9.25
C VAL A 304 -8.13 7.67 -10.78
N ARG A 305 -8.58 8.77 -11.40
CA ARG A 305 -8.61 8.88 -12.87
C ARG A 305 -7.21 8.85 -13.49
N LYS A 306 -6.21 9.43 -12.82
CA LYS A 306 -4.84 9.54 -13.37
C LYS A 306 -3.98 8.31 -13.09
N LEU A 307 -4.16 7.67 -11.93
CA LEU A 307 -3.33 6.54 -11.48
C LEU A 307 -4.04 5.18 -11.55
N GLY A 308 -5.37 5.18 -11.73
CA GLY A 308 -6.20 3.98 -11.78
C GLY A 308 -6.16 3.19 -10.46
N ALA A 309 -6.82 3.65 -9.40
CA ALA A 309 -6.89 2.83 -8.18
C ALA A 309 -7.90 1.68 -8.33
N ARG A 310 -7.52 0.46 -7.97
CA ARG A 310 -8.46 -0.68 -7.91
C ARG A 310 -9.43 -0.53 -6.74
N TYR A 311 -8.90 -0.14 -5.58
CA TYR A 311 -9.68 0.15 -4.36
C TYR A 311 -9.43 1.58 -3.90
N TRP A 312 -10.48 2.25 -3.46
CA TRP A 312 -10.41 3.49 -2.71
C TRP A 312 -11.03 3.25 -1.33
N VAL A 313 -10.16 3.15 -0.33
CA VAL A 313 -10.55 2.97 1.08
C VAL A 313 -10.69 4.36 1.72
N SER A 314 -11.86 4.63 2.29
CA SER A 314 -12.13 5.82 3.09
C SER A 314 -11.14 5.92 4.25
N ALA A 315 -10.56 7.12 4.45
CA ALA A 315 -9.64 7.41 5.55
C ALA A 315 -9.88 8.84 6.06
N HIS A 316 -9.85 9.06 7.36
CA HIS A 316 -10.16 10.35 8.01
C HIS A 316 -11.60 10.84 7.82
N ASP A 317 -12.53 9.93 7.51
CA ASP A 317 -13.96 10.27 7.38
C ASP A 317 -14.75 10.06 8.69
N GLU A 318 -14.08 9.75 9.81
CA GLU A 318 -14.77 9.59 11.09
C GLU A 318 -15.47 10.89 11.49
N ALA A 319 -16.77 10.82 11.77
CA ALA A 319 -17.44 11.88 12.50
C ALA A 319 -16.84 11.94 13.91
N LYS A 320 -16.05 12.98 14.22
CA LYS A 320 -15.43 13.15 15.54
C LYS A 320 -16.29 14.03 16.44
N GLU A 321 -16.38 13.68 17.72
CA GLU A 321 -16.89 14.61 18.73
C GLU A 321 -15.81 15.65 19.01
N ASN A 322 -15.95 16.80 18.37
CA ASN A 322 -15.01 17.90 18.50
C ASN A 322 -15.54 18.93 19.50
N GLN A 323 -14.73 19.28 20.48
CA GLN A 323 -14.99 20.37 21.43
C GLN A 323 -13.93 21.45 21.30
N GLY A 324 -14.31 22.73 21.42
CA GLY A 324 -13.42 23.87 21.32
C GLY A 324 -13.94 24.93 20.35
N TRP A 325 -13.38 26.14 20.40
CA TRP A 325 -13.86 27.25 19.55
C TRP A 325 -13.43 27.13 18.08
N SER A 326 -12.39 26.34 17.79
CA SER A 326 -11.82 26.17 16.45
C SER A 326 -12.71 25.32 15.53
N VAL A 327 -13.55 24.43 16.08
CA VAL A 327 -14.41 23.53 15.31
C VAL A 327 -15.78 24.13 14.96
N THR A 328 -16.13 25.28 15.54
CA THR A 328 -17.42 25.97 15.28
C THR A 328 -17.59 26.40 13.82
N TRP A 329 -16.49 26.51 13.06
CA TRP A 329 -16.47 27.06 11.71
C TRP A 329 -16.16 26.02 10.62
N ILE A 330 -16.01 24.75 10.99
CA ILE A 330 -15.75 23.67 10.03
C ILE A 330 -17.01 23.44 9.20
N LYS A 331 -16.84 23.47 7.88
CA LYS A 331 -17.87 23.07 6.92
C LYS A 331 -17.54 21.69 6.38
N SER A 332 -18.41 20.73 6.69
CA SER A 332 -18.30 19.36 6.23
C SER A 332 -19.25 19.10 5.05
N THR A 333 -18.73 18.51 3.97
CA THR A 333 -19.55 17.90 2.92
C THR A 333 -19.35 16.40 2.98
N VAL A 334 -20.36 15.70 3.47
CA VAL A 334 -20.32 14.25 3.70
C VAL A 334 -20.82 13.52 2.47
N TYR A 335 -20.15 12.44 2.12
CA TYR A 335 -20.56 11.52 1.06
C TYR A 335 -20.66 10.10 1.64
N SER A 336 -21.67 9.34 1.21
CA SER A 336 -21.64 7.89 1.37
C SER A 336 -20.68 7.25 0.35
N ALA A 337 -20.23 6.02 0.63
CA ALA A 337 -19.39 5.28 -0.32
C ALA A 337 -20.16 5.01 -1.63
N GLU A 338 -21.47 4.76 -1.54
CA GLU A 338 -22.36 4.51 -2.68
C GLU A 338 -22.55 5.77 -3.52
N GLU A 339 -22.78 6.93 -2.89
CA GLU A 339 -22.91 8.22 -3.57
C GLU A 339 -21.61 8.57 -4.32
N ALA A 340 -20.47 8.43 -3.63
CA ALA A 340 -19.17 8.62 -4.24
C ALA A 340 -18.93 7.64 -5.41
N GLN A 341 -19.34 6.38 -5.26
CA GLN A 341 -19.19 5.36 -6.30
C GLN A 341 -20.05 5.68 -7.53
N GLN A 342 -21.30 6.09 -7.33
CA GLN A 342 -22.21 6.49 -8.40
C GLN A 342 -21.65 7.69 -9.17
N LYS A 343 -21.20 8.72 -8.45
CA LYS A 343 -20.60 9.91 -9.04
C LYS A 343 -19.35 9.58 -9.86
N LEU A 344 -18.48 8.69 -9.35
CA LEU A 344 -17.29 8.25 -10.07
C LEU A 344 -17.64 7.46 -11.34
N ASP A 345 -18.64 6.58 -11.26
CA ASP A 345 -19.11 5.79 -12.40
C ASP A 345 -19.77 6.68 -13.48
N GLU A 346 -20.50 7.72 -13.08
CA GLU A 346 -21.11 8.72 -13.98
C GLU A 346 -20.06 9.60 -14.68
N GLU A 347 -19.09 10.13 -13.93
CA GLU A 347 -17.98 10.91 -14.48
C GLU A 347 -17.15 10.08 -15.48
N LYS A 348 -16.97 8.79 -15.20
CA LYS A 348 -16.28 7.88 -16.13
C LYS A 348 -17.07 7.68 -17.42
N LYS A 349 -18.39 7.50 -17.34
CA LYS A 349 -19.28 7.38 -18.51
C LYS A 349 -19.29 8.65 -19.36
N SER A 350 -19.36 9.83 -18.74
CA SER A 350 -19.37 11.12 -19.46
C SER A 350 -18.06 11.36 -20.21
N ILE A 351 -16.91 11.04 -19.59
CA ILE A 351 -15.59 11.14 -20.23
C ILE A 351 -15.49 10.17 -21.42
N ALA A 352 -15.98 8.94 -21.28
CA ALA A 352 -15.96 7.95 -22.36
C ALA A 352 -16.81 8.40 -23.57
N LEU A 353 -17.98 8.99 -23.32
CA LEU A 353 -18.86 9.55 -24.36
C LEU A 353 -18.19 10.72 -25.11
N HIS A 354 -17.47 11.60 -24.40
CA HIS A 354 -16.80 12.75 -25.02
C HIS A 354 -15.54 12.39 -25.81
N GLN A 355 -14.91 11.24 -25.56
CA GLN A 355 -13.64 10.87 -26.19
C GLN A 355 -13.78 9.91 -27.39
N ASP A 356 -14.99 9.54 -27.80
CA ASP A 356 -15.28 8.61 -28.91
C ASP A 356 -14.45 7.31 -28.85
N ARG A 357 -14.07 6.90 -27.63
CA ARG A 357 -13.23 5.73 -27.37
C ARG A 357 -14.12 4.51 -27.25
N LYS A 358 -13.90 3.49 -28.09
CA LYS A 358 -14.41 2.14 -27.83
C LYS A 358 -13.89 1.69 -26.45
N PRO A 359 -14.74 1.14 -25.57
CA PRO A 359 -14.29 0.67 -24.26
C PRO A 359 -13.21 -0.39 -24.45
N GLY A 360 -11.98 -0.06 -24.02
CA GLY A 360 -10.87 -1.01 -24.02
C GLY A 360 -11.15 -2.15 -23.05
N LYS A 361 -10.75 -3.37 -23.41
CA LYS A 361 -11.00 -4.64 -22.67
C LYS A 361 -10.46 -4.69 -21.23
N ALA A 362 -9.82 -3.64 -20.71
CA ALA A 362 -9.15 -3.65 -19.40
C ALA A 362 -9.40 -2.37 -18.58
N ASP A 363 -10.57 -1.74 -18.71
CA ASP A 363 -10.90 -0.59 -17.88
C ASP A 363 -11.38 -1.05 -16.50
N HIS A 364 -10.46 -1.12 -15.54
CA HIS A 364 -10.75 -1.59 -14.19
C HIS A 364 -11.65 -0.60 -13.48
N ARG A 365 -12.79 -1.08 -12.95
CA ARG A 365 -13.68 -0.28 -12.11
C ARG A 365 -13.08 -0.14 -10.71
N THR A 366 -12.87 1.09 -10.26
CA THR A 366 -12.50 1.38 -8.87
C THR A 366 -13.65 1.04 -7.94
N GLN A 367 -13.35 0.33 -6.85
CA GLN A 367 -14.29 0.06 -5.77
C GLN A 367 -14.02 1.02 -4.62
N ILE A 368 -14.97 1.90 -4.32
CA ILE A 368 -14.95 2.77 -3.15
C ILE A 368 -15.52 1.99 -1.96
N VAL A 369 -14.78 1.95 -0.87
CA VAL A 369 -15.12 1.16 0.32
C VAL A 369 -14.93 2.01 1.57
N ARG A 370 -15.92 2.00 2.45
CA ARG A 370 -15.81 2.49 3.83
C ARG A 370 -15.92 1.29 4.74
N LEU A 371 -14.85 1.03 5.50
CA LEU A 371 -14.75 -0.15 6.36
C LEU A 371 -15.18 0.22 7.79
N ASP A 372 -15.99 -0.64 8.40
CA ASP A 372 -16.30 -0.53 9.82
C ASP A 372 -15.09 -0.89 10.67
N VAL A 373 -15.07 -0.43 11.93
CA VAL A 373 -13.96 -0.69 12.85
C VAL A 373 -13.76 -2.19 13.05
N GLY A 374 -12.57 -2.69 12.73
CA GLY A 374 -12.21 -4.11 12.78
C GLY A 374 -12.64 -4.92 11.55
N GLU A 375 -13.39 -4.36 10.60
CA GLU A 375 -13.82 -5.05 9.38
C GLU A 375 -12.62 -5.34 8.46
N PRO A 376 -12.32 -6.62 8.16
CA PRO A 376 -11.21 -6.97 7.30
C PRO A 376 -11.58 -6.86 5.82
N LEU A 377 -10.76 -6.17 5.03
CA LEU A 377 -10.82 -6.17 3.56
C LEU A 377 -9.62 -6.91 2.99
N ARG A 378 -9.87 -7.95 2.19
CA ARG A 378 -8.82 -8.67 1.45
C ARG A 378 -8.82 -8.27 -0.02
N ILE A 379 -7.66 -7.82 -0.50
CA ILE A 379 -7.42 -7.44 -1.90
C ILE A 379 -6.44 -8.44 -2.52
N VAL A 380 -6.79 -9.02 -3.67
CA VAL A 380 -5.98 -10.01 -4.42
C VAL A 380 -5.61 -9.50 -5.80
#